data_AF-A0A936SAM1-F1
#
_entry.id   AF-A0A936SAM1-F1
#
_cell.length_a   1.000
_cell.length_b   1.000
_cell.length_c   1.000
_cell.angle_alpha   90.00
_cell.angle_beta   90.00
_cell.angle_gamma   90.00
#
_symmetry.space_group_name_H-M   'P 1'
#
loop_
_entity.id
_entity.type
_entity.pdbx_description
1 polymer ?
#
loop_
_entity_poly.entity_id
_entity_poly.type
_entity_poly.pdbx_seq_one_letter_code
_entity_poly.pdbx_strand_id
1 'polypeptide(L)'
;MNVIDSAMSFYPAEPALIESREVIVELVASIKVAHWVERAERAAFKGDYKEARSHYRDALFYLGRDNISNEDRDIAADHINTAIERLRQLEQD
;
A
#
# COMPACT_ATOMS: atom_id res chain seq x y z
N MET A 1 16.27 7.31 1.92
CA MET A 1 16.68 7.61 3.30
C MET A 1 15.54 8.35 3.95
N ASN A 2 14.81 7.68 4.84
CA ASN A 2 13.74 8.31 5.61
C ASN A 2 14.30 8.88 6.93
N VAL A 3 13.51 9.68 7.64
CA VAL A 3 13.92 10.31 8.92
C VAL A 3 14.28 9.30 10.00
N ILE A 4 13.71 8.10 9.99
CA ILE A 4 14.01 7.02 10.93
C ILE A 4 15.38 6.41 10.63
N ASP A 5 15.70 6.16 9.35
CA ASP A 5 17.02 5.67 8.92
C ASP A 5 18.11 6.66 9.36
N SER A 6 17.83 7.98 9.26
CA SER A 6 18.73 9.01 9.78
C SER A 6 18.87 8.92 11.31
N ALA A 7 17.77 8.82 12.06
CA ALA A 7 17.82 8.70 13.52
C ALA A 7 18.61 7.46 13.98
N MET A 8 18.45 6.32 13.29
CA MET A 8 19.20 5.10 13.58
C MET A 8 20.71 5.26 13.42
N SER A 9 21.17 6.14 12.52
CA SER A 9 22.60 6.39 12.36
C SER A 9 23.24 7.08 13.56
N PHE A 10 22.44 7.86 14.32
CA PHE A 10 22.88 8.56 15.53
C PHE A 10 22.63 7.74 16.81
N TYR A 11 21.58 6.93 16.82
CA TYR A 11 21.15 6.14 17.99
C TYR A 11 21.02 4.65 17.65
N PRO A 12 22.10 3.96 17.25
CA PRO A 12 22.02 2.61 16.68
C PRO A 12 21.65 1.52 17.68
N ALA A 13 21.70 1.80 18.99
CA ALA A 13 21.45 0.84 20.06
C ALA A 13 20.26 1.23 20.96
N GLU A 14 19.50 2.28 20.62
CA GLU A 14 18.34 2.71 21.39
C GLU A 14 17.16 1.75 21.13
N PRO A 15 16.75 0.92 22.11
CA PRO A 15 15.77 -0.15 21.86
C PRO A 15 14.42 0.39 21.40
N ALA A 16 13.94 1.49 22.01
CA ALA A 16 12.66 2.09 21.64
C ALA A 16 12.64 2.60 20.18
N LEU A 17 13.78 3.05 19.66
CA LEU A 17 13.90 3.48 18.25
C LEU A 17 13.87 2.27 17.30
N ILE A 18 14.54 1.19 17.67
CA ILE A 18 14.59 -0.04 16.86
C ILE A 18 13.18 -0.66 16.79
N GLU A 19 12.51 -0.81 17.94
CA GLU A 19 11.17 -1.39 18.02
C GLU A 19 10.13 -0.53 17.30
N SER A 20 10.15 0.80 17.50
CA SER A 20 9.19 1.70 16.84
C SER A 20 9.35 1.77 15.32
N ARG A 21 10.54 1.47 14.78
CA ARG A 21 10.79 1.49 13.33
C ARG A 21 9.85 0.56 12.57
N GLU A 22 9.68 -0.66 13.04
CA GLU A 22 8.85 -1.66 12.35
C GLU A 22 7.40 -1.19 12.28
N VAL A 23 6.86 -0.73 13.41
CA VAL A 23 5.50 -0.20 13.52
C VAL A 23 5.29 1.03 12.64
N ILE A 24 6.25 1.96 12.62
CA ILE A 24 6.12 3.18 11.81
C ILE A 24 6.22 2.85 10.32
N VAL A 25 7.09 1.92 9.92
CA VAL A 25 7.18 1.47 8.52
C VAL A 25 5.86 0.86 8.08
N GLU A 26 5.28 -0.01 8.90
CA GLU A 26 3.96 -0.61 8.63
C GLU A 26 2.85 0.44 8.54
N LEU A 27 2.82 1.41 9.47
CA LEU A 27 1.86 2.51 9.44
C LEU A 27 1.99 3.37 8.17
N VAL A 28 3.22 3.68 7.75
CA VAL A 28 3.46 4.44 6.52
C VAL A 28 2.99 3.66 5.30
N ALA A 29 3.19 2.34 5.28
CA ALA A 29 2.69 1.48 4.22
C ALA A 29 1.16 1.47 4.15
N SER A 30 0.49 1.30 5.29
CA SER A 30 -0.98 1.26 5.36
C SER A 30 -1.61 2.57 4.88
N ILE A 31 -1.05 3.72 5.28
CA ILE A 31 -1.49 5.05 4.81
C ILE A 31 -1.37 5.15 3.27
N LYS A 32 -0.26 4.67 2.70
CA LYS A 32 -0.06 4.70 1.24
C LYS A 32 -1.01 3.78 0.51
N VAL A 33 -1.21 2.56 0.99
CA VAL A 33 -2.18 1.62 0.42
C VAL A 33 -3.57 2.24 0.42
N ALA A 34 -4.03 2.77 1.56
CA ALA A 34 -5.33 3.42 1.69
C ALA A 34 -5.47 4.61 0.72
N HIS A 35 -4.44 5.46 0.60
CA HIS A 35 -4.43 6.58 -0.33
C HIS A 35 -4.64 6.14 -1.79
N TRP A 36 -3.93 5.09 -2.23
CA TRP A 36 -4.03 4.60 -3.60
C TRP A 36 -5.34 3.88 -3.87
N VAL A 37 -5.87 3.13 -2.90
CA VAL A 37 -7.21 2.52 -3.00
C VAL A 37 -8.28 3.60 -3.16
N GLU A 38 -8.27 4.64 -2.32
CA GLU A 38 -9.24 5.74 -2.40
C GLU A 38 -9.17 6.49 -3.75
N ARG A 39 -7.96 6.65 -4.31
CA ARG A 39 -7.79 7.20 -5.67
C ARG A 39 -8.34 6.27 -6.74
N ALA A 40 -8.09 4.96 -6.63
CA ALA A 40 -8.59 3.97 -7.57
C ALA A 40 -10.11 3.95 -7.61
N GLU A 41 -10.76 3.93 -6.43
CA GLU A 41 -12.22 3.95 -6.29
C GLU A 41 -12.82 5.23 -6.88
N ARG A 42 -12.20 6.39 -6.63
CA ARG A 42 -12.63 7.67 -7.25
C ARG A 42 -12.50 7.67 -8.76
N ALA A 43 -11.45 7.07 -9.33
CA ALA A 43 -11.29 6.95 -10.77
C ALA A 43 -12.35 6.00 -11.37
N ALA A 44 -12.57 4.85 -10.73
CA ALA A 44 -13.59 3.89 -11.14
C ALA A 44 -14.99 4.50 -11.11
N PHE A 45 -15.32 5.28 -10.06
CA PHE A 45 -16.59 5.99 -9.97
C PHE A 45 -16.82 6.99 -11.11
N LYS A 46 -15.74 7.58 -11.64
CA LYS A 46 -15.79 8.49 -12.80
C LYS A 46 -15.81 7.76 -14.14
N GLY A 47 -15.75 6.43 -14.15
CA GLY A 47 -15.65 5.61 -15.37
C GLY A 47 -14.23 5.53 -15.95
N ASP A 48 -13.22 6.08 -15.27
CA ASP A 48 -11.82 5.98 -15.72
C ASP A 48 -11.18 4.68 -15.22
N TYR A 49 -11.57 3.57 -15.85
CA TYR A 49 -11.16 2.22 -15.42
C TYR A 49 -9.67 1.95 -15.62
N LYS A 50 -9.05 2.59 -16.62
CA LYS A 50 -7.61 2.47 -16.85
C LYS A 50 -6.82 3.13 -15.72
N GLU A 51 -7.19 4.35 -15.32
CA GLU A 51 -6.55 5.04 -14.21
C GLU A 51 -6.83 4.34 -12.87
N ALA A 52 -8.05 3.84 -12.67
CA ALA A 52 -8.40 3.06 -11.49
C ALA A 52 -7.52 1.81 -11.32
N ARG A 53 -7.31 1.06 -12.41
CA ARG A 53 -6.40 -0.10 -12.40
C ARG A 53 -4.95 0.30 -12.15
N SER A 54 -4.51 1.46 -12.62
CA SER A 54 -3.17 1.98 -12.31
C SER A 54 -3.00 2.22 -10.82
N HIS A 55 -3.96 2.92 -10.20
CA HIS A 55 -3.93 3.20 -8.76
C HIS A 55 -4.02 1.94 -7.90
N TYR A 56 -4.81 0.94 -8.29
CA TYR A 56 -4.82 -0.34 -7.57
C TYR A 56 -3.48 -1.08 -7.66
N ARG A 57 -2.74 -0.98 -8.78
CA ARG A 57 -1.38 -1.53 -8.87
C ARG A 57 -0.40 -0.77 -7.99
N ASP A 58 -0.55 0.55 -7.87
CA ASP A 58 0.25 1.34 -6.92
C ASP A 58 -0.02 0.90 -5.47
N ALA A 59 -1.28 0.61 -5.13
CA ALA A 59 -1.63 0.05 -3.82
C ALA A 59 -0.94 -1.31 -3.57
N LEU A 60 -0.99 -2.24 -4.53
CA LEU A 60 -0.29 -3.53 -4.42
C LEU A 60 1.22 -3.37 -4.27
N PHE A 61 1.82 -2.42 -4.97
CA PHE A 61 3.25 -2.12 -4.84
C PHE A 61 3.63 -1.74 -3.41
N TYR A 62 2.85 -0.86 -2.75
CA TYR A 62 3.12 -0.49 -1.36
C TYR A 62 2.79 -1.60 -0.37
N LEU A 63 1.81 -2.45 -0.69
CA LEU A 63 1.45 -3.58 0.15
C LEU A 63 2.58 -4.61 0.25
N GLY A 64 3.26 -4.91 -0.87
CA GLY A 64 4.36 -5.89 -0.95
C GLY A 64 5.76 -5.35 -0.67
N ARG A 65 5.95 -4.03 -0.49
CA ARG A 65 7.27 -3.40 -0.41
C ARG A 65 8.07 -3.72 0.85
N ASP A 66 7.40 -3.99 1.97
CA ASP A 66 8.07 -4.07 3.27
C ASP A 66 8.38 -5.51 3.73
N ASN A 67 8.14 -6.54 2.90
CA ASN A 67 8.37 -7.96 3.22
C ASN A 67 7.73 -8.47 4.53
N ILE A 68 6.87 -7.68 5.16
CA ILE A 68 6.07 -8.06 6.32
C ILE A 68 4.81 -8.74 5.76
N SER A 69 4.83 -10.06 5.70
CA SER A 69 3.65 -10.87 5.36
C SER A 69 2.77 -10.99 6.59
N ASN A 70 1.51 -10.57 6.48
CA ASN A 70 0.50 -10.73 7.51
C ASN A 70 -0.83 -11.06 6.82
N GLU A 71 -1.68 -11.86 7.46
CA GLU A 71 -2.97 -12.34 6.95
C GLU A 71 -3.85 -11.19 6.44
N ASP A 72 -3.86 -10.06 7.16
CA ASP A 72 -4.57 -8.84 6.76
C ASP A 72 -4.09 -8.27 5.41
N ARG A 73 -2.79 -8.40 5.11
CA ARG A 73 -2.23 -7.94 3.82
C ARG A 73 -2.60 -8.88 2.69
N ASP A 74 -2.65 -10.18 2.94
CA ASP A 74 -3.08 -11.15 1.93
C ASP A 74 -4.56 -10.93 1.56
N ILE A 75 -5.41 -10.71 2.57
CA ILE A 75 -6.83 -10.32 2.36
C ILE A 75 -6.92 -9.02 1.55
N ALA A 76 -6.14 -8.00 1.92
CA ALA A 76 -6.12 -6.73 1.18
C ALA A 76 -5.65 -6.91 -0.28
N ALA A 77 -4.63 -7.74 -0.51
CA ALA A 77 -4.13 -8.03 -1.85
C ALA A 77 -5.20 -8.72 -2.71
N ASP A 78 -5.89 -9.71 -2.15
CA ASP A 78 -6.97 -10.43 -2.84
C ASP A 78 -8.14 -9.51 -3.19
N HIS A 79 -8.51 -8.61 -2.27
CA HIS A 79 -9.53 -7.59 -2.52
C HIS A 79 -9.13 -6.67 -3.68
N ILE A 80 -7.89 -6.18 -3.69
CA ILE A 80 -7.38 -5.30 -4.75
C ILE A 80 -7.30 -6.03 -6.09
N ASN A 81 -6.81 -7.27 -6.11
CA ASN A 81 -6.74 -8.09 -7.33
C ASN A 81 -8.13 -8.36 -7.90
N THR A 82 -9.11 -8.68 -7.06
CA THR A 82 -10.50 -8.87 -7.45
C THR A 82 -11.09 -7.59 -8.06
N ALA A 83 -10.79 -6.42 -7.48
CA ALA A 83 -11.23 -5.14 -8.02
C ALA A 83 -10.62 -4.86 -9.41
N ILE A 84 -9.31 -5.12 -9.59
CA ILE A 84 -8.64 -4.99 -10.90
C ILE A 84 -9.29 -5.89 -11.97
N GLU A 85 -9.68 -7.11 -11.59
CA GLU A 85 -10.35 -8.04 -12.51
C GLU A 85 -11.74 -7.55 -12.92
N ARG A 86 -12.55 -7.08 -11.96
CA ARG A 86 -13.86 -6.48 -12.24
C ARG A 86 -13.76 -5.28 -13.18
N LEU A 87 -12.78 -4.41 -12.95
CA LEU A 87 -12.55 -3.24 -13.82
C LEU A 87 -12.16 -3.63 -15.24
N ARG A 88 -11.46 -4.76 -15.44
CA ARG A 88 -11.13 -5.26 -16.79
C ARG A 88 -12.38 -5.71 -17.55
N GLN A 89 -13.36 -6.28 -16.85
CA GLN A 89 -14.63 -6.70 -17.46
C GLN A 89 -15.46 -5.47 -17.88
N LEU A 90 -15.55 -4.46 -17.00
CA LEU A 90 -16.29 -3.23 -17.28
C LEU A 90 -15.70 -2.36 -18.41
N GLU A 91 -14.43 -2.53 -18.76
CA GLU A 91 -13.78 -1.85 -19.89
C GLU A 91 -14.14 -2.48 -21.24
N GLN A 92 -14.68 -3.72 -21.24
CA GLN A 92 -15.03 -4.47 -22.45
C GLN A 92 -16.51 -4.38 -22.84
N ASP A 93 -17.36 -3.86 -21.94
CA ASP A 93 -18.80 -3.63 -22.13
C ASP A 93 -19.08 -2.17 -22.58
#